data_AF-A0A8S9TTV0-F1
#
_entry.id   AF-A0A8S9TTV0-F1
#
_cell.length_a   1.000
_cell.length_b   1.000
_cell.length_c   1.000
_cell.angle_alpha   90.00
_cell.angle_beta   90.00
_cell.angle_gamma   90.00
#
_symmetry.space_group_name_H-M   'P 1'
#
loop_
_entity.id
_entity.type
_entity.pdbx_description
1 polymer ?
#
loop_
_entity_poly.entity_id
_entity_poly.type
_entity_poly.pdbx_seq_one_letter_code
_entity_poly.pdbx_strand_id
1 'polypeptide(L)' 'MNNLDDQNILFIGHEIGDGFGLPDFYGLETKPSKDFPNSVMMAYSFVTITPSDGWMLRRILDHVRDRYKF' A
#
# COMPACT_ATOMS: atom_id res chain seq x y z
N MET A 1 9.64 2.94 20.99
CA MET A 1 8.46 2.53 20.19
C MET A 1 7.27 3.48 20.41
N ASN A 2 7.51 4.79 20.60
CA ASN A 2 6.43 5.69 21.04
C ASN A 2 5.58 6.27 19.89
N ASN A 3 5.97 6.03 18.64
CA ASN A 3 5.34 6.60 17.44
C ASN A 3 4.66 5.54 16.56
N LEU A 4 4.60 4.28 17.03
CA LEU A 4 3.96 3.20 16.26
C LEU A 4 2.44 3.35 16.19
N ASP A 5 1.85 4.03 17.16
CA ASP A 5 0.42 4.32 17.22
C ASP A 5 0.07 5.74 16.73
N ASP A 6 1.06 6.46 16.19
CA ASP A 6 0.85 7.80 15.65
C ASP A 6 0.02 7.70 14.36
N GLN A 7 -0.97 8.57 14.19
CA GLN A 7 -1.79 8.62 12.96
C GLN A 7 -0.93 8.82 11.70
N ASN A 8 0.27 9.38 11.87
CA ASN A 8 1.26 9.54 10.80
C ASN A 8 1.84 8.21 10.28
N ILE A 9 1.75 7.10 11.01
CA ILE A 9 2.38 5.84 10.56
C ILE A 9 1.73 5.28 9.30
N LEU A 10 0.43 5.50 9.11
CA LEU A 10 -0.28 5.06 7.91
C LEU A 10 0.07 5.94 6.71
N PHE A 11 0.29 7.24 6.92
CA PHE A 11 0.84 8.13 5.90
C PHE A 11 2.24 7.67 5.49
N ILE A 12 3.10 7.34 6.45
CA ILE A 12 4.41 6.78 6.13
C ILE A 12 4.28 5.46 5.35
N GLY A 13 3.34 4.59 5.73
CA GLY A 13 3.05 3.35 5.00
C GLY A 13 2.60 3.59 3.56
N HIS A 14 1.78 4.61 3.33
CA HIS A 14 1.35 5.08 2.02
C HIS A 14 2.54 5.52 1.15
N GLU A 15 3.36 6.43 1.67
CA GLU A 15 4.55 6.94 0.95
C GLU A 15 5.61 5.86 0.70
N ILE A 16 5.71 4.86 1.59
CA ILE A 16 6.53 3.66 1.33
C ILE A 16 5.97 2.88 0.13
N GLY A 17 4.66 2.74 0.05
CA GLY A 17 3.98 2.13 -1.10
C GLY A 17 4.28 2.84 -2.41
N ASP A 18 4.22 4.17 -2.42
CA ASP A 18 4.63 5.00 -3.56
C ASP A 18 6.10 4.80 -3.92
N GLY A 19 6.98 4.69 -2.90
CA GLY A 19 8.40 4.37 -3.08
C GLY A 19 8.64 3.01 -3.75
N PHE A 20 7.71 2.05 -3.60
CA PHE A 20 7.72 0.77 -4.31
C PHE A 20 6.99 0.82 -5.67
N GLY A 21 6.48 1.99 -6.08
CA GLY A 21 5.80 2.22 -7.35
C GLY A 21 4.32 1.84 -7.35
N LEU A 22 3.69 1.74 -6.18
CA LEU A 22 2.24 1.61 -6.09
C LEU A 22 1.59 2.97 -6.37
N PRO A 23 0.49 3.03 -7.13
CA PRO A 23 -0.22 4.29 -7.38
C PRO A 23 -1.22 4.62 -6.25
N ASP A 24 -1.53 5.91 -6.13
CA ASP A 24 -2.62 6.42 -5.31
C ASP A 24 -3.99 5.87 -5.73
N PHE A 25 -4.82 5.53 -4.75
CA PHE A 25 -6.19 5.02 -4.93
C PHE A 25 -7.27 5.92 -4.31
N TYR A 26 -7.05 7.23 -4.34
CA TYR A 26 -7.89 8.22 -3.66
C TYR A 26 -9.30 8.30 -4.26
N GLY A 27 -9.42 8.20 -5.59
CA GLY A 27 -10.67 8.23 -6.33
C GLY A 27 -11.06 6.88 -6.93
N LEU A 28 -12.32 6.71 -7.30
CA LEU A 28 -12.81 5.47 -7.93
C LEU A 28 -12.14 5.21 -9.29
N GLU A 29 -11.77 6.28 -9.99
CA GLU A 29 -11.06 6.28 -11.27
C GLU A 29 -9.60 5.84 -11.17
N THR A 30 -8.99 6.02 -9.99
CA THR A 30 -7.61 5.61 -9.72
C THR A 30 -7.50 4.17 -9.24
N LYS A 31 -8.61 3.59 -8.77
CA LYS A 31 -8.66 2.21 -8.28
C LYS A 31 -8.60 1.22 -9.45
N PRO A 32 -7.97 0.04 -9.27
CA PRO A 32 -7.94 -1.00 -10.30
C PRO A 32 -9.34 -1.54 -10.66
N SER A 33 -10.28 -1.45 -9.72
CA SER A 33 -11.69 -1.79 -9.92
C SER A 33 -12.58 -1.02 -8.95
N LYS A 34 -13.86 -0.84 -9.29
CA LYS A 34 -14.85 -0.20 -8.40
C LYS A 34 -14.93 -0.88 -7.02
N ASP A 35 -14.84 -2.20 -7.00
CA ASP A 35 -14.92 -3.02 -5.78
C ASP A 35 -13.53 -3.43 -5.26
N PHE A 36 -12.48 -2.67 -5.59
CA PHE A 36 -11.13 -2.98 -5.14
C PHE A 36 -11.07 -2.95 -3.60
N PRO A 37 -10.52 -3.98 -2.94
CA PRO A 37 -10.48 -4.05 -1.50
C PRO A 37 -9.67 -2.88 -0.90
N ASN A 38 -10.05 -2.46 0.30
CA ASN A 38 -9.37 -1.39 1.02
C ASN A 38 -7.86 -1.68 1.16
N SER A 39 -7.05 -0.63 1.08
CA SER A 39 -5.59 -0.67 1.19
C SER A 39 -5.09 0.68 1.71
N VAL A 40 -3.84 0.71 2.19
CA VAL A 40 -3.14 1.93 2.64
C VAL A 40 -2.96 2.95 1.52
N MET A 41 -3.03 2.51 0.25
CA MET A 41 -2.96 3.41 -0.91
C MET A 41 -4.24 4.25 -1.11
N MET A 42 -5.28 4.06 -0.29
CA MET A 42 -6.49 4.88 -0.31
C MET A 42 -6.42 5.98 0.76
N ALA A 43 -6.56 7.25 0.36
CA ALA A 43 -6.43 8.42 1.25
C ALA A 43 -7.40 8.35 2.44
N TYR A 44 -6.85 8.33 3.66
CA TYR A 44 -7.56 8.51 4.94
C TYR A 44 -8.75 7.56 5.21
N SER A 45 -9.09 6.65 4.30
CA SER A 45 -10.27 5.79 4.42
C SER A 45 -10.06 4.60 5.35
N PHE A 46 -8.88 4.48 5.98
CA PHE A 46 -8.55 3.28 6.74
C PHE A 46 -7.51 3.52 7.84
N VAL A 47 -7.64 2.77 8.94
CA VAL A 47 -6.85 2.93 10.18
C VAL A 47 -5.99 1.71 10.53
N THR A 48 -5.80 0.77 9.60
CA THR A 48 -4.97 -0.44 9.82
C THR A 48 -4.40 -0.99 8.50
N ILE A 49 -3.63 -2.08 8.53
CA ILE A 49 -3.15 -2.78 7.33
C ILE A 49 -4.16 -3.86 6.93
N THR A 50 -4.43 -4.01 5.63
CA THR A 50 -5.34 -5.03 5.09
C THR A 50 -4.60 -6.17 4.38
N PRO A 51 -5.30 -7.28 4.09
CA PRO A 51 -4.78 -8.29 3.18
C PRO A 51 -4.46 -7.78 1.76
N SER A 52 -5.13 -6.72 1.30
CA SER A 52 -4.87 -6.11 -0.02
C SER A 52 -3.45 -5.54 -0.10
N ASP A 53 -3.00 -4.88 0.97
CA ASP A 53 -1.64 -4.32 1.07
C ASP A 53 -0.58 -5.41 0.91
N GLY A 54 -0.78 -6.55 1.60
CA GLY A 54 0.11 -7.70 1.49
C GLY A 54 0.13 -8.30 0.08
N TRP A 55 -1.03 -8.39 -0.58
CA TRP A 55 -1.11 -8.87 -1.97
C TRP A 55 -0.38 -7.93 -2.95
N MET A 56 -0.50 -6.61 -2.77
CA MET A 56 0.18 -5.61 -3.59
C MET A 56 1.70 -5.70 -3.45
N LEU A 57 2.22 -5.78 -2.22
CA LEU A 57 3.65 -5.96 -1.97
C LEU A 57 4.16 -7.29 -2.52
N ARG A 58 3.37 -8.37 -2.39
CA ARG A 58 3.69 -9.66 -3.00
C ARG A 58 3.79 -9.54 -4.51
N ARG A 59 2.87 -8.81 -5.14
CA ARG A 59 2.87 -8.59 -6.58
C ARG A 59 4.11 -7.80 -7.02
N ILE A 60 4.52 -6.77 -6.28
CA ILE A 60 5.77 -6.04 -6.55
C ILE A 60 6.96 -6.99 -6.46
N LEU A 61 7.06 -7.75 -5.36
CA LEU A 61 8.14 -8.71 -5.15
C LEU A 61 8.25 -9.67 -6.33
N ASP A 62 7.14 -10.26 -6.79
CA ASP A 62 7.14 -11.18 -7.93
C ASP A 62 7.68 -10.55 -9.23
N HIS A 63 7.60 -9.22 -9.41
CA HIS A 63 8.16 -8.52 -10.58
C HIS A 63 9.61 -8.07 -10.44
N VAL A 64 10.13 -7.96 -9.21
CA VAL A 64 11.52 -7.53 -8.98
C VAL A 64 12.42 -8.67 -8.51
N ARG A 65 11.84 -9.81 -8.13
CA ARG A 65 12.56 -10.93 -7.50
C ARG A 65 13.71 -11.45 -8.35
N ASP A 66 13.53 -11.53 -9.67
CA ASP A 66 14.54 -12.00 -10.62
C ASP A 66 15.80 -11.11 -10.68
N ARG A 67 15.69 -9.85 -10.23
CA ARG A 67 16.80 -8.89 -10.15
C ARG A 67 17.74 -9.14 -8.97
N TYR A 68 17.34 -9.99 -8.02
CA TYR A 68 18.08 -10.23 -6.78
C TYR A 68 18.40 -11.71 -6.61
N LYS A 69 19.55 -12.00 -5.99
CA LYS A 69 19.92 -13.35 -5.54
C LYS A 69 19.67 -13.43 -4.04
N PHE A 70 18.56 -14.04 -3.66
CA PHE A 70 18.16 -14.29 -2.27
C PHE A 70 18.78 -15.56 -1.72
#